data_AF-H3GTB6-F1
#
_entry.id   AF-H3GTB6-F1
#
_cell.length_a   1.000
_cell.length_b   1.000
_cell.length_c   1.000
_cell.angle_alpha   90.00
_cell.angle_beta   90.00
_cell.angle_gamma   90.00
#
_symmetry.space_group_name_H-M   'P 1'
#
loop_
_entity.id
_entity.type
_entity.pdbx_description
1 polymer ?
#
loop_
_entity_poly.entity_id
_entity_poly.type
_entity_poly.pdbx_seq_one_letter_code
_entity_poly.pdbx_strand_id
1 'polypeptide(L)'
;MTPNTLKILRQTAQQAIERNRLYQILKRLSTIATIPEDELMLLKKLVDGEIGDVIKFLVDIEAEQSVTVIRDKLAVLVKDGSPSKHRSLVRPALPRYHPVWSIQYPLLKVAQNLEQLRSTKDDSKVAASSPTASPSKKTDVIVLVSSGAYNPIHMLHIRSFYVARQYVESNYKFPVVGAFISPSHDTYVRVKNRRNPREMITKRHRLALIETAVASSSWIEVDKWEITRRRVLDYLSTLTHVREMCESHFPQYRFHVMYVCGCNTVVKLSHSALRDEGFGCITVCRPTQTDMVIKHLGKTLAKTTTIVEDTGVLPCDLERATSFRVRQALTKVGANACNIEMMVGKPVFQYFVKHEIGDKIAGKVSWTDDDKHWRQEDLTYVEYTES
;
A
#
# COMPACT_ATOMS: atom_id res chain seq x y z
N MET A 1 -33.96 9.05 13.91
CA MET A 1 -32.66 8.84 13.23
C MET A 1 -31.60 8.56 14.29
N THR A 2 -30.77 7.53 14.13
CA THR A 2 -29.71 7.24 15.12
C THR A 2 -28.57 8.24 14.95
N PRO A 3 -27.77 8.51 16.01
CA PRO A 3 -26.58 9.35 15.92
C PRO A 3 -25.58 8.90 14.84
N ASN A 4 -25.56 7.60 14.53
CA ASN A 4 -24.75 7.03 13.44
C ASN A 4 -25.26 7.45 12.05
N THR A 5 -26.57 7.48 11.82
CA THR A 5 -27.13 7.93 10.52
C THR A 5 -26.77 9.39 10.25
N LEU A 6 -26.79 10.24 11.28
CA LEU A 6 -26.39 11.65 11.18
C LEU A 6 -24.89 11.82 10.91
N LYS A 7 -24.03 10.97 11.50
CA LYS A 7 -22.59 10.99 11.26
C LYS A 7 -22.23 10.52 9.85
N ILE A 8 -22.90 9.46 9.37
CA ILE A 8 -22.77 8.94 8.00
C ILE A 8 -23.21 10.00 7.00
N LEU A 9 -24.40 10.59 7.15
CA LEU A 9 -24.88 11.65 6.26
C LEU A 9 -23.93 12.85 6.20
N ARG A 10 -23.32 13.24 7.34
CA ARG A 10 -22.31 14.31 7.38
C ARG A 10 -21.02 13.92 6.65
N GLN A 11 -20.55 12.69 6.79
CA GLN A 11 -19.32 12.21 6.16
C GLN A 11 -19.51 12.01 4.64
N THR A 12 -20.65 11.45 4.22
CA THR A 12 -21.01 11.33 2.80
C THR A 12 -21.24 12.71 2.16
N ALA A 13 -21.84 13.65 2.89
CA ALA A 13 -21.96 15.04 2.44
C ALA A 13 -20.58 15.69 2.29
N GLN A 14 -19.67 15.49 3.26
CA GLN A 14 -18.32 16.03 3.20
C GLN A 14 -17.52 15.49 2.01
N GLN A 15 -17.57 14.18 1.76
CA GLN A 15 -16.94 13.56 0.58
C GLN A 15 -17.56 14.04 -0.73
N ALA A 16 -18.89 14.19 -0.79
CA ALA A 16 -19.56 14.74 -1.97
C ALA A 16 -19.18 16.21 -2.22
N ILE A 17 -18.98 17.00 -1.16
CA ILE A 17 -18.49 18.38 -1.22
C ILE A 17 -17.05 18.41 -1.76
N GLU A 18 -16.17 17.56 -1.25
CA GLU A 18 -14.77 17.47 -1.70
C GLU A 18 -14.67 17.02 -3.16
N ARG A 19 -15.46 16.01 -3.57
CA ARG A 19 -15.53 15.56 -4.96
C ARG A 19 -16.06 16.65 -5.89
N ASN A 20 -17.11 17.37 -5.48
CA ASN A 20 -17.61 18.51 -6.24
C ASN A 20 -16.53 19.59 -6.40
N ARG A 21 -15.75 19.88 -5.34
CA ARG A 21 -14.62 20.83 -5.44
C ARG A 21 -13.59 20.37 -6.47
N LEU A 22 -13.20 19.10 -6.47
CA LEU A 22 -12.24 18.57 -7.44
C LEU A 22 -12.76 18.66 -8.88
N TYR A 23 -14.05 18.41 -9.12
CA TYR A 23 -14.65 18.65 -10.43
C TYR A 23 -14.70 20.13 -10.81
N GLN A 24 -14.93 21.04 -9.86
CA GLN A 24 -14.88 22.48 -10.13
C GLN A 24 -13.46 22.92 -10.50
N ILE A 25 -12.43 22.39 -9.82
CA ILE A 25 -11.03 22.61 -10.18
C ILE A 25 -10.78 22.12 -11.61
N LEU A 26 -11.15 20.88 -11.93
CA LEU A 26 -11.00 20.34 -13.29
C LEU A 26 -11.73 21.18 -14.35
N LYS A 27 -12.96 21.64 -14.06
CA LYS A 27 -13.74 22.50 -14.96
C LYS A 27 -13.08 23.86 -15.19
N ARG A 28 -12.49 24.44 -14.14
CA ARG A 28 -11.73 25.69 -14.24
C ARG A 28 -10.48 25.50 -15.10
N LEU A 29 -9.70 24.45 -14.81
CA LEU A 29 -8.49 24.14 -15.58
C LEU A 29 -8.79 23.79 -17.03
N SER A 30 -9.89 23.08 -17.31
CA SER A 30 -10.31 22.78 -18.69
C SER A 30 -10.71 24.04 -19.47
N THR A 31 -11.24 25.05 -18.78
CA THR A 31 -11.58 26.34 -19.38
C THR A 31 -10.31 27.14 -19.70
N ILE A 32 -9.30 27.11 -18.83
CA ILE A 32 -8.04 27.85 -19.01
C ILE A 32 -7.15 27.19 -20.08
N ALA A 33 -7.06 25.85 -20.11
CA ALA A 33 -6.10 25.13 -20.95
C ALA A 33 -6.70 24.45 -22.20
N THR A 34 -8.01 24.52 -22.39
CA THR A 34 -8.75 23.92 -23.52
C THR A 34 -8.40 22.43 -23.72
N ILE A 35 -8.83 21.61 -22.75
CA ILE A 35 -8.53 20.17 -22.68
C ILE A 35 -9.52 19.37 -23.56
N PRO A 36 -9.05 18.40 -24.37
CA PRO A 36 -9.90 17.47 -25.11
C PRO A 36 -10.89 16.71 -24.22
N GLU A 37 -12.07 16.36 -24.76
CA GLU A 37 -13.18 15.78 -24.00
C GLU A 37 -12.88 14.35 -23.51
N ASP A 38 -12.11 13.59 -24.27
CA ASP A 38 -11.61 12.26 -23.94
C ASP A 38 -10.60 12.28 -22.78
N GLU A 39 -9.66 13.24 -22.79
CA GLU A 39 -8.71 13.46 -21.69
C GLU A 39 -9.44 13.89 -20.40
N LEU A 40 -10.42 14.79 -20.53
CA LEU A 40 -11.24 15.24 -19.41
C LEU A 40 -12.04 14.09 -18.78
N MET A 41 -12.53 13.15 -19.60
CA MET A 41 -13.23 11.97 -19.11
C MET A 41 -12.29 11.04 -18.32
N LEU A 42 -11.04 10.89 -18.76
CA LEU A 42 -10.02 10.11 -18.06
C LEU A 42 -9.65 10.76 -16.71
N LEU A 43 -9.46 12.08 -16.70
CA LEU A 43 -9.20 12.85 -15.48
C LEU A 43 -10.33 12.72 -14.47
N LYS A 44 -11.58 12.76 -14.91
CA LYS A 44 -12.75 12.50 -14.05
C LYS A 44 -12.72 11.09 -13.46
N LYS A 45 -12.39 10.06 -14.26
CA LYS A 45 -12.22 8.68 -13.75
C LYS A 45 -11.11 8.55 -12.71
N LEU A 46 -10.02 9.31 -12.85
CA LEU A 46 -8.94 9.35 -11.85
C LEU A 46 -9.40 10.00 -10.54
N VAL A 47 -10.22 11.05 -10.62
CA VAL A 47 -10.90 11.65 -9.45
C VAL A 47 -11.87 10.66 -8.81
N ASP A 48 -12.65 9.94 -9.61
CA ASP A 48 -13.64 8.95 -9.15
C ASP A 48 -13.01 7.72 -8.47
N GLY A 49 -11.77 7.39 -8.83
CA GLY A 49 -10.98 6.35 -8.18
C GLY A 49 -10.46 6.70 -6.79
N GLU A 50 -10.60 7.98 -6.38
CA GLU A 50 -10.16 8.59 -5.11
C GLU A 50 -8.79 8.08 -4.65
N ILE A 51 -7.72 8.45 -5.37
CA ILE A 51 -6.34 8.21 -4.92
C ILE A 51 -5.81 9.53 -4.34
N GLY A 52 -5.42 9.54 -3.06
CA GLY A 52 -5.08 10.76 -2.31
C GLY A 52 -3.99 11.65 -2.94
N ASP A 53 -3.12 11.12 -3.81
CA ASP A 53 -2.12 11.88 -4.55
C ASP A 53 -2.70 12.66 -5.74
N VAL A 54 -3.75 12.16 -6.41
CA VAL A 54 -4.51 12.88 -7.45
C VAL A 54 -5.21 14.09 -6.84
N ILE A 55 -5.78 13.93 -5.64
CA ILE A 55 -6.44 15.01 -4.89
C ILE A 55 -5.42 16.12 -4.61
N LYS A 56 -4.28 15.76 -4.01
CA LYS A 56 -3.21 16.71 -3.71
C LYS A 56 -2.72 17.44 -4.97
N PHE A 57 -2.49 16.71 -6.05
CA PHE A 57 -2.04 17.28 -7.32
C PHE A 57 -3.03 18.32 -7.90
N LEU A 58 -4.33 18.00 -7.90
CA LEU A 58 -5.35 18.92 -8.39
C LEU A 58 -5.50 20.17 -7.50
N VAL A 59 -5.34 20.02 -6.19
CA VAL A 59 -5.33 21.17 -5.26
C VAL A 59 -4.09 22.04 -5.48
N ASP A 60 -2.91 21.43 -5.66
CA ASP A 60 -1.66 22.17 -5.87
C ASP A 60 -1.65 22.96 -7.20
N ILE A 61 -2.36 22.48 -8.23
CA ILE A 61 -2.46 23.17 -9.53
C ILE A 61 -3.62 24.17 -9.61
N GLU A 62 -4.50 24.24 -8.61
CA GLU A 62 -5.69 25.12 -8.60
C GLU A 62 -5.33 26.62 -8.74
N ALA A 63 -4.18 27.03 -8.21
CA ALA A 63 -3.71 28.41 -8.23
C ALA A 63 -2.87 28.77 -9.47
N GLU A 64 -2.51 27.78 -10.29
CA GLU A 64 -1.71 28.00 -11.49
C GLU A 64 -2.52 28.76 -12.55
N GLN A 65 -1.90 29.73 -13.21
CA GLN A 65 -2.54 30.54 -14.26
C GLN A 65 -1.89 30.38 -15.62
N SER A 66 -0.69 29.78 -15.68
CA SER A 66 0.00 29.55 -16.93
C SER A 66 -0.63 28.39 -17.72
N VAL A 67 -1.19 28.71 -18.89
CA VAL A 67 -1.84 27.76 -19.79
C VAL A 67 -0.91 26.59 -20.17
N THR A 68 0.36 26.88 -20.45
CA THR A 68 1.37 25.87 -20.80
C THR A 68 1.67 24.93 -19.64
N VAL A 69 1.88 25.47 -18.44
CA VAL A 69 2.16 24.69 -17.23
C VAL A 69 0.97 23.81 -16.84
N ILE A 70 -0.25 24.33 -16.94
CA ILE A 70 -1.47 23.56 -16.68
C ILE A 70 -1.60 22.39 -17.64
N ARG A 71 -1.41 22.66 -18.95
CA ARG A 71 -1.52 21.64 -19.99
C ARG A 71 -0.47 20.55 -19.83
N ASP A 72 0.78 20.91 -19.58
CA ASP A 72 1.87 19.96 -19.41
C ASP A 72 1.65 19.07 -18.18
N LYS A 73 1.25 19.67 -17.06
CA LYS A 73 0.94 18.94 -15.83
C LYS A 73 -0.28 18.01 -15.98
N LEU A 74 -1.34 18.46 -16.67
CA LEU A 74 -2.53 17.62 -16.88
C LEU A 74 -2.29 16.52 -17.92
N ALA A 75 -1.54 16.78 -18.99
CA ALA A 75 -1.13 15.78 -19.96
C ALA A 75 -0.33 14.65 -19.31
N VAL A 76 0.51 14.98 -18.34
CA VAL A 76 1.21 14.01 -17.49
C VAL A 76 0.21 13.14 -16.71
N LEU A 77 -0.81 13.73 -16.09
CA LEU A 77 -1.82 12.99 -15.33
C LEU A 77 -2.66 12.07 -16.23
N VAL A 78 -2.98 12.53 -17.44
CA VAL A 78 -3.71 11.76 -18.48
C VAL A 78 -2.88 10.58 -18.97
N LYS A 79 -1.58 10.81 -19.25
CA LYS A 79 -0.68 9.79 -19.81
C LYS A 79 -0.25 8.76 -18.76
N ASP A 80 0.11 9.21 -17.57
CA ASP A 80 0.82 8.39 -16.58
C ASP A 80 -0.06 7.97 -15.38
N GLY A 81 -1.24 8.55 -15.23
CA GLY A 81 -2.16 8.30 -14.12
C GLY A 81 -1.76 9.01 -12.83
N SER A 82 -1.94 8.37 -11.67
CA SER A 82 -1.70 9.06 -10.38
C SER A 82 -0.23 9.50 -10.21
N PRO A 83 0.05 10.66 -9.57
CA PRO A 83 1.40 11.21 -9.42
C PRO A 83 2.42 10.25 -8.79
N SER A 84 1.97 9.28 -7.98
CA SER A 84 2.81 8.21 -7.44
C SER A 84 3.45 7.33 -8.51
N LYS A 85 2.83 7.17 -9.69
CA LYS A 85 3.42 6.47 -10.84
C LYS A 85 4.55 7.26 -11.49
N HIS A 86 4.47 8.60 -11.50
CA HIS A 86 5.44 9.45 -12.19
C HIS A 86 6.71 9.76 -11.36
N ARG A 87 6.69 9.58 -10.02
CA ARG A 87 7.92 9.51 -9.20
C ARG A 87 8.92 8.43 -9.67
N SER A 88 8.46 7.49 -10.50
CA SER A 88 9.30 6.44 -11.09
C SER A 88 9.96 6.86 -12.42
N LEU A 89 9.46 7.88 -13.12
CA LEU A 89 9.88 8.23 -14.48
C LEU A 89 10.67 9.54 -14.60
N VAL A 90 10.47 10.51 -13.70
CA VAL A 90 11.32 11.71 -13.59
C VAL A 90 12.30 11.52 -12.43
N ARG A 91 13.25 10.59 -12.60
CA ARG A 91 14.47 10.60 -11.78
C ARG A 91 15.56 11.32 -12.58
N PRO A 92 16.20 12.36 -12.03
CA PRO A 92 17.54 12.72 -12.48
C PRO A 92 18.41 11.45 -12.43
N ALA A 93 19.24 11.23 -13.45
CA ALA A 93 20.24 10.15 -13.38
C ALA A 93 21.00 10.32 -12.06
N LEU A 94 20.92 9.30 -11.19
CA LEU A 94 21.55 9.37 -9.89
C LEU A 94 23.06 9.56 -10.11
N PRO A 95 23.71 10.49 -9.38
CA PRO A 95 25.18 10.52 -9.29
C PRO A 95 25.69 9.12 -8.93
N ARG A 96 26.91 8.73 -9.29
CA ARG A 96 27.37 7.35 -9.00
C ARG A 96 27.72 7.12 -7.52
N TYR A 97 27.82 8.17 -6.71
CA TYR A 97 28.16 8.07 -5.29
C TYR A 97 27.40 9.11 -4.43
N HIS A 98 26.52 8.65 -3.54
CA HIS A 98 25.90 9.43 -2.45
C HIS A 98 25.97 8.60 -1.15
N PRO A 99 26.34 9.18 0.00
CA PRO A 99 26.61 8.45 1.25
C PRO A 99 25.39 7.69 1.83
N VAL A 100 24.17 7.95 1.33
CA VAL A 100 22.91 7.30 1.76
C VAL A 100 22.66 5.94 1.06
N TRP A 101 23.43 5.54 0.05
CA TRP A 101 23.19 4.30 -0.72
C TRP A 101 23.78 3.01 -0.14
N SER A 102 24.32 3.05 1.08
CA SER A 102 24.59 1.83 1.85
C SER A 102 23.32 1.19 2.43
N ILE A 103 22.17 1.84 2.30
CA ILE A 103 20.88 1.34 2.80
C ILE A 103 20.43 0.16 1.94
N GLN A 104 20.41 -1.02 2.55
CA GLN A 104 19.96 -2.23 1.90
C GLN A 104 18.43 -2.28 1.79
N TYR A 105 17.96 -3.02 0.78
CA TYR A 105 16.56 -3.40 0.68
C TYR A 105 16.13 -4.14 1.98
N PRO A 106 14.98 -3.80 2.59
CA PRO A 106 13.82 -3.11 2.00
C PRO A 106 13.63 -1.65 2.47
N LEU A 107 14.69 -0.88 2.75
CA LEU A 107 14.57 0.47 3.30
C LEU A 107 14.75 1.60 2.27
N LEU A 108 14.89 1.28 0.99
CA LEU A 108 15.27 2.23 -0.04
C LEU A 108 14.21 3.31 -0.28
N LYS A 109 12.92 2.94 -0.34
CA LYS A 109 11.81 3.88 -0.54
C LYS A 109 11.56 4.72 0.71
N VAL A 110 11.72 4.13 1.90
CA VAL A 110 11.67 4.88 3.17
C VAL A 110 12.77 5.94 3.19
N ALA A 111 14.02 5.57 2.88
CA ALA A 111 15.15 6.50 2.83
C ALA A 111 14.87 7.67 1.87
N GLN A 112 14.36 7.37 0.67
CA GLN A 112 14.02 8.39 -0.33
C GLN A 112 12.96 9.37 0.16
N ASN A 113 11.91 8.87 0.82
CA ASN A 113 10.85 9.73 1.34
C ASN A 113 11.31 10.55 2.55
N LEU A 114 12.19 10.01 3.40
CA LEU A 114 12.79 10.74 4.52
C LEU A 114 13.68 11.89 4.03
N GLU A 115 14.45 11.68 2.96
CA GLU A 115 15.27 12.72 2.36
C GLU A 115 14.42 13.85 1.79
N GLN A 116 13.34 13.51 1.07
CA GLN A 116 12.39 14.50 0.57
C GLN A 116 11.76 15.34 1.70
N LEU A 117 11.42 14.72 2.83
CA LEU A 117 10.90 15.43 4.01
C LEU A 117 11.91 16.40 4.61
N ARG A 118 13.22 16.12 4.49
CA ARG A 118 14.28 17.06 4.93
C ARG A 118 14.35 18.26 4.00
N SER A 119 14.42 18.04 2.69
CA SER A 119 14.46 19.14 1.71
C SER A 119 13.29 20.11 1.85
N THR A 120 12.06 19.61 2.08
CA THR A 120 10.89 20.49 2.28
C THR A 120 10.95 21.33 3.56
N LYS A 121 11.71 20.91 4.56
CA LYS A 121 11.88 21.66 5.82
C LYS A 121 12.95 22.75 5.74
N ASP A 122 13.95 22.59 4.87
CA ASP A 122 14.99 23.61 4.68
C ASP A 122 14.49 24.77 3.81
N ASP A 123 13.67 24.50 2.79
CA ASP A 123 13.06 25.56 1.96
C ASP A 123 12.12 26.48 2.77
N SER A 124 11.57 25.98 3.88
CA SER A 124 10.72 26.76 4.81
C SER A 124 11.51 27.45 5.94
N LYS A 125 12.83 27.29 6.01
CA LYS A 125 13.70 27.80 7.08
C LYS A 125 14.80 28.78 6.65
N VAL A 126 14.74 29.34 5.43
CA VAL A 126 15.69 30.38 4.98
C VAL A 126 15.55 31.72 5.75
N ALA A 127 14.58 31.85 6.66
CA ALA A 127 14.51 32.98 7.60
C ALA A 127 14.61 32.52 9.07
N ALA A 128 15.85 32.35 9.56
CA ALA A 128 16.33 32.64 10.92
C ALA A 128 17.44 31.66 11.36
N SER A 129 18.68 32.14 11.29
CA SER A 129 19.85 31.54 11.90
C SER A 129 19.89 31.76 13.41
N SER A 130 20.19 30.72 14.20
CA SER A 130 21.07 30.78 15.40
C SER A 130 21.37 29.35 15.93
N PRO A 131 22.62 29.03 16.32
CA PRO A 131 23.02 27.70 16.77
C PRO A 131 23.11 27.61 18.30
N THR A 132 22.14 26.93 18.93
CA THR A 132 22.28 26.40 20.30
C THR A 132 21.68 25.00 20.36
N ALA A 133 22.54 23.99 20.17
CA ALA A 133 22.15 22.60 20.08
C ALA A 133 21.80 22.02 21.47
N SER A 134 20.53 22.11 21.84
CA SER A 134 19.89 21.16 22.76
C SER A 134 19.84 19.77 22.11
N PRO A 135 19.76 18.65 22.88
CA PRO A 135 19.64 17.32 22.30
C PRO A 135 18.44 17.29 21.35
N SER A 136 18.71 17.14 20.05
CA SER A 136 17.73 17.33 18.99
C SER A 136 16.57 16.37 19.17
N LYS A 137 15.36 16.90 19.43
CA LYS A 137 14.13 16.13 19.50
C LYS A 137 13.97 15.31 18.22
N LYS A 138 13.80 13.98 18.35
CA LYS A 138 13.56 13.08 17.19
C LYS A 138 12.33 13.54 16.40
N THR A 139 12.38 13.41 15.07
CA THR A 139 11.22 13.70 14.22
C THR A 139 10.32 12.46 14.15
N ASP A 140 9.06 12.61 14.53
CA ASP A 140 8.05 11.56 14.43
C ASP A 140 7.61 11.32 12.98
N VAL A 141 7.59 10.06 12.55
CA VAL A 141 7.16 9.61 11.23
C VAL A 141 6.35 8.31 11.35
N ILE A 142 5.50 8.01 10.35
CA ILE A 142 4.68 6.81 10.34
C ILE A 142 5.14 5.85 9.24
N VAL A 143 5.18 4.56 9.56
CA VAL A 143 5.24 3.49 8.55
C VAL A 143 4.05 2.55 8.70
N LEU A 144 3.51 2.11 7.58
CA LEU A 144 2.39 1.17 7.53
C LEU A 144 2.91 -0.25 7.31
N VAL A 145 2.38 -1.24 8.02
CA VAL A 145 2.82 -2.62 7.89
C VAL A 145 1.62 -3.53 7.71
N SER A 146 1.67 -4.47 6.77
CA SER A 146 0.67 -5.52 6.66
C SER A 146 1.39 -6.86 6.56
N SER A 147 0.85 -7.88 7.22
CA SER A 147 1.31 -9.25 7.07
C SER A 147 0.19 -10.20 6.70
N GLY A 148 0.55 -11.32 6.08
CA GLY A 148 -0.43 -12.34 5.70
C GLY A 148 0.09 -13.34 4.69
N ALA A 149 -0.78 -14.29 4.35
CA ALA A 149 -0.41 -15.38 3.45
C ALA A 149 -0.05 -14.93 2.03
N TYR A 150 -0.68 -13.85 1.54
CA TYR A 150 -0.57 -13.35 0.15
C TYR A 150 -0.47 -14.50 -0.88
N ASN A 151 -1.47 -15.39 -0.87
CA ASN A 151 -1.51 -16.61 -1.67
C ASN A 151 -2.65 -16.56 -2.71
N PRO A 152 -2.59 -15.72 -3.77
CA PRO A 152 -1.60 -14.67 -4.04
C PRO A 152 -1.97 -13.29 -3.47
N ILE A 153 -1.09 -12.30 -3.64
CA ILE A 153 -1.44 -10.87 -3.52
C ILE A 153 -2.47 -10.46 -4.59
N HIS A 154 -3.20 -9.38 -4.33
CA HIS A 154 -4.22 -8.82 -5.23
C HIS A 154 -4.38 -7.32 -4.97
N MET A 155 -5.05 -6.62 -5.88
CA MET A 155 -5.15 -5.17 -5.89
C MET A 155 -5.81 -4.58 -4.64
N LEU A 156 -6.78 -5.26 -4.02
CA LEU A 156 -7.34 -4.76 -2.75
C LEU A 156 -6.31 -4.72 -1.60
N HIS A 157 -5.30 -5.60 -1.57
CA HIS A 157 -4.23 -5.51 -0.56
C HIS A 157 -3.44 -4.20 -0.73
N ILE A 158 -3.10 -3.86 -1.98
CA ILE A 158 -2.39 -2.63 -2.32
C ILE A 158 -3.27 -1.42 -2.01
N ARG A 159 -4.55 -1.47 -2.40
CA ARG A 159 -5.54 -0.41 -2.15
C ARG A 159 -5.68 -0.12 -0.65
N SER A 160 -5.66 -1.13 0.21
CA SER A 160 -5.72 -0.92 1.67
C SER A 160 -4.58 -0.04 2.18
N PHE A 161 -3.38 -0.13 1.62
CA PHE A 161 -2.28 0.78 1.99
C PHE A 161 -2.57 2.22 1.58
N TYR A 162 -3.04 2.45 0.36
CA TYR A 162 -3.36 3.81 -0.11
C TYR A 162 -4.48 4.45 0.70
N VAL A 163 -5.57 3.71 0.97
CA VAL A 163 -6.68 4.18 1.80
C VAL A 163 -6.21 4.46 3.22
N ALA A 164 -5.40 3.57 3.81
CA ALA A 164 -4.83 3.77 5.15
C ALA A 164 -3.92 5.01 5.20
N ARG A 165 -3.04 5.18 4.21
CA ARG A 165 -2.15 6.34 4.10
C ARG A 165 -2.93 7.64 4.02
N GLN A 166 -3.93 7.73 3.14
CA GLN A 166 -4.75 8.91 2.99
C GLN A 166 -5.46 9.25 4.31
N TYR A 167 -6.04 8.26 4.99
CA TYR A 167 -6.64 8.49 6.30
C TYR A 167 -5.61 9.00 7.31
N VAL A 168 -4.43 8.39 7.37
CA VAL A 168 -3.39 8.77 8.32
C VAL A 168 -2.91 10.20 8.07
N GLU A 169 -2.58 10.54 6.84
CA GLU A 169 -2.08 11.87 6.48
C GLU A 169 -3.14 12.97 6.70
N SER A 170 -4.43 12.66 6.57
CA SER A 170 -5.52 13.62 6.83
C SER A 170 -5.87 13.79 8.33
N ASN A 171 -5.62 12.78 9.16
CA ASN A 171 -6.11 12.76 10.56
C ASN A 171 -4.99 12.84 11.61
N TYR A 172 -3.74 12.53 11.24
CA TYR A 172 -2.60 12.54 12.15
C TYR A 172 -1.57 13.58 11.71
N LYS A 173 -0.73 14.00 12.67
CA LYS A 173 0.27 15.06 12.46
C LYS A 173 1.56 14.59 11.79
N PHE A 174 1.77 13.28 11.72
CA PHE A 174 3.05 12.71 11.28
C PHE A 174 2.93 12.17 9.85
N PRO A 175 3.93 12.44 8.99
CA PRO A 175 3.88 12.00 7.60
C PRO A 175 4.09 10.48 7.51
N VAL A 176 3.44 9.84 6.54
CA VAL A 176 3.69 8.44 6.19
C VAL A 176 4.91 8.39 5.26
N VAL A 177 6.00 7.77 5.72
CA VAL A 177 7.28 7.73 5.00
C VAL A 177 7.51 6.45 4.23
N GLY A 178 6.72 5.41 4.50
CA GLY A 178 6.75 4.19 3.74
C GLY A 178 5.80 3.13 4.27
N ALA A 179 5.86 1.98 3.65
CA ALA A 179 5.08 0.82 4.02
C ALA A 179 5.79 -0.48 3.69
N PHE A 180 5.49 -1.51 4.48
CA PHE A 180 6.06 -2.85 4.35
C PHE A 180 4.95 -3.88 4.21
N ILE A 181 5.08 -4.73 3.18
CA ILE A 181 4.32 -5.97 3.07
C ILE A 181 5.23 -7.09 3.58
N SER A 182 4.87 -7.72 4.70
CA SER A 182 5.60 -8.88 5.26
C SER A 182 4.86 -10.18 4.92
N PRO A 183 5.35 -10.99 3.98
CA PRO A 183 4.68 -12.22 3.61
C PRO A 183 4.86 -13.28 4.69
N SER A 184 3.78 -13.98 5.01
CA SER A 184 3.85 -14.98 6.07
C SER A 184 4.66 -16.20 5.71
N HIS A 185 5.25 -16.79 6.74
CA HIS A 185 6.03 -18.01 6.65
C HIS A 185 5.24 -19.15 5.98
N ASP A 186 5.94 -20.00 5.23
CA ASP A 186 5.34 -21.02 4.38
C ASP A 186 4.49 -22.03 5.17
N THR A 187 4.90 -22.37 6.39
CA THR A 187 4.13 -23.22 7.31
C THR A 187 2.76 -22.63 7.66
N TYR A 188 2.65 -21.31 7.85
CA TYR A 188 1.36 -20.66 8.09
C TYR A 188 0.42 -20.84 6.88
N VAL A 189 0.95 -20.62 5.67
CA VAL A 189 0.19 -20.79 4.42
C VAL A 189 -0.24 -22.25 4.24
N ARG A 190 0.65 -23.21 4.54
CA ARG A 190 0.36 -24.65 4.49
C ARG A 190 -0.79 -25.04 5.41
N VAL A 191 -0.80 -24.55 6.65
CA VAL A 191 -1.89 -24.78 7.61
C VAL A 191 -3.20 -24.20 7.08
N LYS A 192 -3.16 -22.99 6.53
CA LYS A 192 -4.34 -22.32 5.95
C LYS A 192 -4.88 -23.05 4.71
N ASN A 193 -4.00 -23.70 3.95
CA ASN A 193 -4.32 -24.45 2.74
C ASN A 193 -4.39 -25.97 2.96
N ARG A 194 -4.45 -26.47 4.22
CA ARG A 194 -4.42 -27.92 4.54
C ARG A 194 -5.45 -28.77 3.80
N ARG A 195 -6.61 -28.20 3.46
CA ARG A 195 -7.70 -28.89 2.74
C ARG A 195 -7.40 -29.03 1.25
N ASN A 196 -6.65 -28.10 0.67
CA ASN A 196 -6.22 -28.16 -0.72
C ASN A 196 -4.76 -27.66 -0.83
N PRO A 197 -3.77 -28.50 -0.49
CA PRO A 197 -2.37 -28.09 -0.49
C PRO A 197 -1.85 -27.68 -1.87
N ARG A 198 -2.46 -28.17 -2.96
CA ARG A 198 -2.07 -27.82 -4.34
C ARG A 198 -2.34 -26.35 -4.69
N GLU A 199 -3.31 -25.73 -4.02
CA GLU A 199 -3.59 -24.28 -4.12
C GLU A 199 -2.54 -23.41 -3.40
N MET A 200 -1.57 -24.00 -2.72
CA MET A 200 -0.53 -23.25 -2.06
C MET A 200 0.53 -22.79 -3.06
N ILE A 201 0.59 -21.49 -3.33
CA ILE A 201 1.70 -20.89 -4.07
C ILE A 201 2.94 -20.89 -3.16
N THR A 202 4.06 -21.38 -3.68
CA THR A 202 5.31 -21.52 -2.93
C THR A 202 5.87 -20.18 -2.48
N LYS A 203 6.70 -20.19 -1.43
CA LYS A 203 7.39 -19.00 -0.89
C LYS A 203 8.11 -18.16 -1.96
N ARG A 204 8.79 -18.83 -2.91
CA ARG A 204 9.48 -18.23 -4.05
C ARG A 204 8.53 -17.36 -4.87
N HIS A 205 7.42 -17.92 -5.34
CA HIS A 205 6.49 -17.17 -6.18
C HIS A 205 5.71 -16.15 -5.39
N ARG A 206 5.34 -16.42 -4.12
CA ARG A 206 4.67 -15.40 -3.30
C ARG A 206 5.52 -14.15 -3.15
N LEU A 207 6.81 -14.27 -2.85
CA LEU A 207 7.72 -13.12 -2.81
C LEU A 207 7.74 -12.36 -4.13
N ALA A 208 8.02 -13.06 -5.23
CA ALA A 208 8.11 -12.44 -6.55
C ALA A 208 6.80 -11.76 -6.97
N LEU A 209 5.64 -12.36 -6.68
CA LEU A 209 4.33 -11.78 -6.97
C LEU A 209 4.10 -10.48 -6.18
N ILE A 210 4.51 -10.43 -4.90
CA ILE A 210 4.35 -9.25 -4.06
C ILE A 210 5.29 -8.14 -4.53
N GLU A 211 6.56 -8.45 -4.78
CA GLU A 211 7.52 -7.49 -5.34
C GLU A 211 7.04 -6.93 -6.68
N THR A 212 6.54 -7.80 -7.56
CA THR A 212 5.94 -7.41 -8.84
C THR A 212 4.74 -6.47 -8.66
N ALA A 213 3.89 -6.74 -7.66
CA ALA A 213 2.71 -5.92 -7.38
C ALA A 213 3.06 -4.53 -6.84
N VAL A 214 4.19 -4.38 -6.13
CA VAL A 214 4.61 -3.09 -5.52
C VAL A 214 5.78 -2.42 -6.23
N ALA A 215 6.28 -2.99 -7.33
CA ALA A 215 7.44 -2.49 -8.06
C ALA A 215 7.28 -1.02 -8.47
N SER A 216 6.10 -0.63 -8.96
CA SER A 216 5.80 0.75 -9.36
C SER A 216 5.42 1.68 -8.20
N SER A 217 5.30 1.17 -6.97
CA SER A 217 5.02 2.01 -5.80
C SER A 217 6.27 2.78 -5.41
N SER A 218 6.13 4.06 -5.07
CA SER A 218 7.22 4.91 -4.58
C SER A 218 7.46 4.82 -3.08
N TRP A 219 6.65 4.05 -2.34
CA TRP A 219 6.67 4.05 -0.88
C TRP A 219 6.36 2.69 -0.22
N ILE A 220 5.94 1.67 -0.98
CA ILE A 220 5.66 0.32 -0.46
C ILE A 220 6.78 -0.62 -0.87
N GLU A 221 7.41 -1.30 0.09
CA GLU A 221 8.42 -2.34 -0.13
C GLU A 221 7.99 -3.68 0.50
N VAL A 222 8.70 -4.76 0.16
CA VAL A 222 8.43 -6.09 0.71
C VAL A 222 9.46 -6.38 1.78
N ASP A 223 9.00 -6.65 2.99
CA ASP A 223 9.87 -7.16 4.04
C ASP A 223 9.97 -8.67 3.92
N LYS A 224 11.17 -9.17 3.57
CA LYS A 224 11.44 -10.61 3.42
C LYS A 224 11.66 -11.31 4.75
N TRP A 225 11.71 -10.59 5.86
CA TRP A 225 12.17 -11.15 7.12
C TRP A 225 11.31 -12.33 7.61
N GLU A 226 9.98 -12.17 7.71
CA GLU A 226 9.08 -13.23 8.23
C GLU A 226 9.11 -14.51 7.40
N ILE A 227 9.04 -14.39 6.07
CA ILE A 227 8.99 -15.57 5.17
C ILE A 227 10.31 -16.35 5.15
N THR A 228 11.43 -15.69 5.48
CA THR A 228 12.79 -16.25 5.44
C THR A 228 13.26 -16.80 6.78
N ARG A 229 12.46 -16.66 7.85
CA ARG A 229 12.74 -17.29 9.15
C ARG A 229 12.57 -18.80 9.09
N ARG A 230 13.20 -19.50 10.03
CA ARG A 230 13.05 -20.96 10.18
C ARG A 230 11.68 -21.38 10.72
N ARG A 231 10.98 -20.49 11.43
CA ARG A 231 9.71 -20.76 12.11
C ARG A 231 8.69 -19.67 11.81
N VAL A 232 7.41 -20.00 11.98
CA VAL A 232 6.32 -19.03 11.91
C VAL A 232 6.48 -18.03 13.05
N LEU A 233 6.36 -16.74 12.73
CA LEU A 233 6.33 -15.65 13.71
C LEU A 233 4.91 -15.09 13.84
N ASP A 234 4.66 -14.37 14.93
CA ASP A 234 3.44 -13.59 15.07
C ASP A 234 3.57 -12.21 14.43
N TYR A 235 2.42 -11.53 14.30
CA TYR A 235 2.37 -10.20 13.70
C TYR A 235 3.05 -9.14 14.58
N LEU A 236 3.07 -9.30 15.91
CA LEU A 236 3.73 -8.36 16.82
C LEU A 236 5.25 -8.38 16.61
N SER A 237 5.86 -9.58 16.52
CA SER A 237 7.28 -9.74 16.21
C SER A 237 7.65 -9.07 14.89
N THR A 238 6.76 -9.16 13.89
CA THR A 238 6.95 -8.50 12.59
C THR A 238 6.92 -6.97 12.73
N LEU A 239 6.00 -6.42 13.53
CA LEU A 239 5.91 -4.97 13.76
C LEU A 239 7.11 -4.44 14.55
N THR A 240 7.56 -5.19 15.56
CA THR A 240 8.76 -4.89 16.34
C THR A 240 10.00 -4.90 15.46
N HIS A 241 10.17 -5.93 14.63
CA HIS A 241 11.25 -6.00 13.66
C HIS A 241 11.28 -4.77 12.74
N VAL A 242 10.15 -4.39 12.14
CA VAL A 242 10.09 -3.20 11.26
C VAL A 242 10.45 -1.92 12.02
N ARG A 243 9.96 -1.75 13.26
CA ARG A 243 10.30 -0.59 14.10
C ARG A 243 11.80 -0.53 14.34
N GLU A 244 12.40 -1.62 14.82
CA GLU A 244 13.83 -1.71 15.14
C GLU A 244 14.71 -1.53 13.91
N MET A 245 14.33 -2.15 12.78
CA MET A 245 15.00 -2.00 11.49
C MET A 245 15.03 -0.53 11.06
N CYS A 246 13.88 0.16 11.12
CA CYS A 246 13.78 1.56 10.76
C CYS A 246 14.55 2.47 11.73
N GLU A 247 14.39 2.29 13.04
CA GLU A 247 15.05 3.14 14.04
C GLU A 247 16.56 2.95 14.10
N SER A 248 17.06 1.75 13.80
CA SER A 248 18.50 1.48 13.71
C SER A 248 19.14 2.17 12.51
N HIS A 249 18.47 2.18 11.35
CA HIS A 249 18.99 2.82 10.13
C HIS A 249 18.75 4.33 10.10
N PHE A 250 17.74 4.82 10.81
CA PHE A 250 17.38 6.23 10.82
C PHE A 250 17.18 6.77 12.26
N PRO A 251 18.24 6.79 13.09
CA PRO A 251 18.16 7.07 14.54
C PRO A 251 17.61 8.47 14.89
N GLN A 252 17.67 9.41 13.96
CA GLN A 252 17.12 10.77 14.04
C GLN A 252 15.59 10.84 13.96
N TYR A 253 14.93 9.76 13.55
CA TYR A 253 13.49 9.65 13.48
C TYR A 253 12.96 8.70 14.56
N ARG A 254 11.70 8.94 14.95
CA ARG A 254 10.92 8.02 15.79
C ARG A 254 9.82 7.43 14.93
N PHE A 255 9.76 6.10 14.81
CA PHE A 255 8.84 5.43 13.91
C PHE A 255 7.58 4.96 14.65
N HIS A 256 6.45 5.56 14.29
CA HIS A 256 5.12 5.08 14.67
C HIS A 256 4.69 4.03 13.65
N VAL A 257 4.64 2.77 14.09
CA VAL A 257 4.28 1.65 13.22
C VAL A 257 2.78 1.38 13.35
N MET A 258 2.06 1.37 12.22
CA MET A 258 0.63 1.07 12.17
C MET A 258 0.35 -0.18 11.34
N TYR A 259 -0.33 -1.15 11.94
CA TYR A 259 -0.71 -2.40 11.28
C TYR A 259 -1.97 -2.24 10.43
N VAL A 260 -1.84 -2.44 9.12
CA VAL A 260 -2.92 -2.40 8.12
C VAL A 260 -3.47 -3.79 7.89
N CYS A 261 -4.76 -3.98 8.12
CA CYS A 261 -5.42 -5.27 7.92
C CYS A 261 -6.86 -5.13 7.42
N GLY A 262 -7.45 -6.25 6.99
CA GLY A 262 -8.87 -6.30 6.60
C GLY A 262 -9.78 -6.74 7.75
N CYS A 263 -11.08 -6.65 7.53
CA CYS A 263 -12.15 -6.99 8.51
C CYS A 263 -11.97 -8.37 9.17
N ASN A 264 -11.52 -9.37 8.41
CA ASN A 264 -11.39 -10.74 8.92
C ASN A 264 -10.17 -10.93 9.83
N THR A 265 -9.17 -10.07 9.68
CA THR A 265 -7.93 -10.13 10.46
C THR A 265 -8.08 -9.28 11.71
N VAL A 266 -8.63 -8.07 11.61
CA VAL A 266 -8.72 -7.12 12.74
C VAL A 266 -9.43 -7.71 13.96
N VAL A 267 -10.46 -8.53 13.76
CA VAL A 267 -11.22 -9.18 14.84
C VAL A 267 -10.46 -10.30 15.55
N LYS A 268 -9.32 -10.74 14.98
CA LYS A 268 -8.47 -11.81 15.53
C LYS A 268 -7.22 -11.28 16.22
N LEU A 269 -6.99 -9.96 16.18
CA LEU A 269 -5.82 -9.33 16.78
C LEU A 269 -6.01 -9.12 18.27
N SER A 270 -4.91 -9.14 19.00
CA SER A 270 -4.87 -8.69 20.39
C SER A 270 -4.68 -7.17 20.41
N HIS A 271 -5.80 -6.45 20.45
CA HIS A 271 -5.81 -4.98 20.45
C HIS A 271 -5.16 -4.38 21.71
N SER A 272 -5.23 -5.09 22.84
CA SER A 272 -4.50 -4.70 24.05
C SER A 272 -2.99 -4.81 23.83
N ALA A 273 -2.50 -5.93 23.28
CA ALA A 273 -1.07 -6.11 23.03
C ALA A 273 -0.53 -5.06 22.03
N LEU A 274 -1.27 -4.79 20.96
CA LEU A 274 -0.92 -3.72 20.01
C LEU A 274 -0.76 -2.37 20.73
N ARG A 275 -1.73 -1.99 21.58
CA ARG A 275 -1.66 -0.74 22.33
C ARG A 275 -0.50 -0.73 23.33
N ASP A 276 -0.33 -1.82 24.09
CA ASP A 276 0.66 -1.93 25.15
C ASP A 276 2.10 -1.90 24.58
N GLU A 277 2.31 -2.42 23.37
CA GLU A 277 3.57 -2.33 22.61
C GLU A 277 3.69 -1.04 21.75
N GLY A 278 2.71 -0.13 21.84
CA GLY A 278 2.73 1.17 21.16
C GLY A 278 2.54 1.10 19.64
N PHE A 279 1.86 0.07 19.14
CA PHE A 279 1.49 -0.08 17.74
C PHE A 279 0.09 0.46 17.45
N GLY A 280 -0.06 1.15 16.32
CA GLY A 280 -1.36 1.50 15.78
C GLY A 280 -1.99 0.33 15.03
N CYS A 281 -3.31 0.32 14.92
CA CYS A 281 -4.04 -0.65 14.10
C CYS A 281 -5.07 0.07 13.24
N ILE A 282 -5.02 -0.18 11.93
CA ILE A 282 -5.95 0.36 10.96
C ILE A 282 -6.58 -0.78 10.16
N THR A 283 -7.91 -0.85 10.18
CA THR A 283 -8.67 -1.78 9.35
C THR A 283 -9.34 -1.02 8.23
N VAL A 284 -9.12 -1.50 7.00
CA VAL A 284 -9.79 -0.95 5.81
C VAL A 284 -10.92 -1.91 5.43
N CYS A 285 -12.12 -1.36 5.31
CA CYS A 285 -13.33 -2.14 5.02
C CYS A 285 -14.24 -1.42 4.03
N ARG A 286 -15.15 -2.15 3.37
CA ARG A 286 -16.24 -1.50 2.65
C ARG A 286 -17.25 -0.92 3.64
N PRO A 287 -18.00 0.15 3.28
CA PRO A 287 -19.03 0.71 4.16
C PRO A 287 -20.05 -0.32 4.66
N THR A 288 -20.39 -1.30 3.81
CA THR A 288 -21.31 -2.40 4.17
C THR A 288 -20.78 -3.34 5.25
N GLN A 289 -19.48 -3.30 5.56
CA GLN A 289 -18.82 -4.15 6.54
C GLN A 289 -18.57 -3.45 7.87
N THR A 290 -18.70 -2.12 7.95
CA THR A 290 -18.34 -1.32 9.12
C THR A 290 -19.09 -1.76 10.38
N ASP A 291 -20.42 -1.88 10.30
CA ASP A 291 -21.23 -2.29 11.45
C ASP A 291 -20.86 -3.70 11.93
N MET A 292 -20.55 -4.60 11.01
CA MET A 292 -20.06 -5.95 11.34
C MET A 292 -18.75 -5.88 12.10
N VAL A 293 -17.78 -5.08 11.63
CA VAL A 293 -16.48 -4.91 12.29
C VAL A 293 -16.65 -4.33 13.70
N ILE A 294 -17.42 -3.25 13.84
CA ILE A 294 -17.68 -2.61 15.14
C ILE A 294 -18.34 -3.59 16.11
N LYS A 295 -19.31 -4.39 15.63
CA LYS A 295 -19.98 -5.39 16.45
C LYS A 295 -19.02 -6.45 16.96
N HIS A 296 -18.10 -6.93 16.13
CA HIS A 296 -17.14 -7.98 16.53
C HIS A 296 -16.02 -7.44 17.43
N LEU A 297 -15.55 -6.21 17.21
CA LEU A 297 -14.55 -5.58 18.08
C LEU A 297 -15.14 -5.22 19.46
N GLY A 298 -16.43 -4.90 19.50
CA GLY A 298 -17.06 -4.35 20.69
C GLY A 298 -16.72 -2.87 20.89
N LYS A 299 -17.54 -2.18 21.71
CA LYS A 299 -17.52 -0.72 21.85
C LYS A 299 -16.17 -0.15 22.34
N THR A 300 -15.44 -0.91 23.16
CA THR A 300 -14.17 -0.45 23.75
C THR A 300 -13.02 -0.55 22.76
N LEU A 301 -12.89 -1.69 22.07
CA LEU A 301 -11.80 -1.89 21.10
C LEU A 301 -12.03 -1.10 19.81
N ALA A 302 -13.29 -0.87 19.42
CA ALA A 302 -13.61 -0.01 18.28
C ALA A 302 -13.16 1.45 18.48
N LYS A 303 -12.90 1.90 19.72
CA LYS A 303 -12.31 3.23 19.98
C LYS A 303 -10.79 3.24 19.84
N THR A 304 -10.14 2.10 20.02
CA THR A 304 -8.68 1.96 19.94
C THR A 304 -8.20 1.58 18.54
N THR A 305 -9.05 0.91 17.76
CA THR A 305 -8.77 0.54 16.37
C THR A 305 -9.28 1.61 15.42
N THR A 306 -8.45 2.03 14.48
CA THR A 306 -8.87 2.92 13.40
C THR A 306 -9.61 2.12 12.34
N ILE A 307 -10.92 2.39 12.17
CA ILE A 307 -11.75 1.76 11.13
C ILE A 307 -11.92 2.77 9.99
N VAL A 308 -11.51 2.39 8.79
CA VAL A 308 -11.56 3.25 7.60
C VAL A 308 -12.40 2.59 6.52
N GLU A 309 -13.37 3.36 6.02
CA GLU A 309 -14.23 2.94 4.92
C GLU A 309 -13.58 3.27 3.58
N ASP A 310 -13.45 2.26 2.73
CA ASP A 310 -13.08 2.42 1.33
C ASP A 310 -14.34 2.68 0.49
N THR A 311 -14.65 3.96 0.30
CA THR A 311 -15.82 4.46 -0.45
C THR A 311 -15.61 4.52 -1.96
N GLY A 312 -14.41 4.19 -2.45
CA GLY A 312 -14.12 4.29 -3.88
C GLY A 312 -14.93 3.31 -4.73
N VAL A 313 -15.36 3.78 -5.89
CA VAL A 313 -16.13 2.98 -6.85
C VAL A 313 -15.16 2.04 -7.59
N LEU A 314 -15.38 0.73 -7.45
CA LEU A 314 -14.53 -0.29 -8.06
C LEU A 314 -15.38 -1.15 -9.02
N PRO A 315 -14.77 -1.69 -10.10
CA PRO A 315 -15.41 -2.76 -10.87
C PRO A 315 -15.78 -3.93 -9.96
N CYS A 316 -16.92 -4.58 -10.21
CA CYS A 316 -17.48 -5.65 -9.37
C CYS A 316 -16.46 -6.78 -9.10
N ASP A 317 -15.69 -7.19 -10.12
CA ASP A 317 -14.67 -8.22 -9.97
C ASP A 317 -13.53 -7.80 -9.03
N LEU A 318 -13.08 -6.54 -9.13
CA LEU A 318 -12.06 -5.99 -8.25
C LEU A 318 -12.59 -5.82 -6.83
N GLU A 319 -13.83 -5.35 -6.66
CA GLU A 319 -14.47 -5.23 -5.34
C GLU A 319 -14.61 -6.57 -4.62
N ARG A 320 -14.86 -7.65 -5.39
CA ARG A 320 -14.97 -9.01 -4.86
C ARG A 320 -13.62 -9.71 -4.78
N ALA A 321 -12.51 -9.09 -5.18
CA ALA A 321 -11.21 -9.74 -5.23
C ALA A 321 -10.81 -10.30 -3.85
N THR A 322 -10.45 -11.58 -3.82
CA THR A 322 -9.84 -12.23 -2.66
C THR A 322 -8.81 -13.22 -3.16
N SER A 323 -7.77 -13.51 -2.38
CA SER A 323 -6.79 -14.54 -2.77
C SER A 323 -7.45 -15.88 -3.13
N PHE A 324 -8.53 -16.24 -2.44
CA PHE A 324 -9.32 -17.44 -2.76
C PHE A 324 -9.94 -17.37 -4.16
N ARG A 325 -10.63 -16.27 -4.50
CA ARG A 325 -11.24 -16.09 -5.83
C ARG A 325 -10.20 -16.01 -6.95
N VAL A 326 -9.04 -15.39 -6.69
CA VAL A 326 -7.93 -15.41 -7.65
C VAL A 326 -7.50 -16.84 -7.94
N ARG A 327 -7.29 -17.67 -6.91
CA ARG A 327 -6.94 -19.10 -7.12
C ARG A 327 -8.03 -19.88 -7.82
N GLN A 328 -9.30 -19.65 -7.50
CA GLN A 328 -10.41 -20.27 -8.24
C GLN A 328 -10.39 -19.89 -9.72
N ALA A 329 -10.22 -18.60 -10.04
CA ALA A 329 -10.14 -18.13 -11.41
C ALA A 329 -8.93 -18.71 -12.16
N LEU A 330 -7.78 -18.83 -11.47
CA LEU A 330 -6.54 -19.39 -12.00
C LEU A 330 -6.66 -20.85 -12.47
N THR A 331 -7.64 -21.63 -11.96
CA THR A 331 -7.86 -23.00 -12.46
C THR A 331 -8.22 -23.05 -13.96
N LYS A 332 -8.78 -21.95 -14.49
CA LYS A 332 -9.14 -21.77 -15.89
C LYS A 332 -8.62 -20.43 -16.40
N VAL A 333 -7.29 -20.25 -16.41
CA VAL A 333 -6.62 -18.99 -16.78
C VAL A 333 -7.13 -18.41 -18.10
N GLY A 334 -7.23 -19.23 -19.17
CA GLY A 334 -7.66 -18.75 -20.48
C GLY A 334 -9.07 -18.15 -20.49
N ALA A 335 -10.02 -18.79 -19.79
CA ALA A 335 -11.40 -18.29 -19.70
C ALA A 335 -11.55 -17.07 -18.78
N ASN A 336 -10.66 -16.94 -17.78
CA ASN A 336 -10.77 -15.93 -16.73
C ASN A 336 -9.71 -14.82 -16.83
N ALA A 337 -8.96 -14.73 -17.94
CA ALA A 337 -7.79 -13.87 -18.07
C ALA A 337 -8.07 -12.41 -17.67
N CYS A 338 -9.11 -11.80 -18.25
CA CYS A 338 -9.50 -10.42 -17.96
C CYS A 338 -9.86 -10.22 -16.48
N ASN A 339 -10.62 -11.16 -15.89
CA ASN A 339 -11.00 -11.10 -14.48
C ASN A 339 -9.78 -11.21 -13.55
N ILE A 340 -8.88 -12.15 -13.83
CA ILE A 340 -7.64 -12.31 -13.05
C ILE A 340 -6.80 -11.04 -13.15
N GLU A 341 -6.60 -10.50 -14.37
CA GLU A 341 -5.85 -9.27 -14.58
C GLU A 341 -6.45 -8.09 -13.82
N MET A 342 -7.78 -7.94 -13.78
CA MET A 342 -8.44 -6.92 -12.95
C MET A 342 -8.18 -7.11 -11.45
N MET A 343 -8.23 -8.35 -10.96
CA MET A 343 -8.02 -8.63 -9.53
C MET A 343 -6.57 -8.42 -9.07
N VAL A 344 -5.57 -8.70 -9.92
CA VAL A 344 -4.15 -8.71 -9.51
C VAL A 344 -3.25 -7.69 -10.19
N GLY A 345 -3.74 -7.03 -11.25
CA GLY A 345 -2.95 -6.15 -12.10
C GLY A 345 -2.14 -6.90 -13.16
N LYS A 346 -1.88 -6.22 -14.27
CA LYS A 346 -1.18 -6.78 -15.44
C LYS A 346 0.18 -7.41 -15.14
N PRO A 347 1.10 -6.79 -14.38
CA PRO A 347 2.42 -7.38 -14.13
C PRO A 347 2.33 -8.72 -13.38
N VAL A 348 1.42 -8.81 -12.40
CA VAL A 348 1.20 -10.03 -11.61
C VAL A 348 0.53 -11.10 -12.46
N PHE A 349 -0.43 -10.71 -13.32
CA PHE A 349 -1.06 -11.63 -14.27
C PHE A 349 -0.04 -12.24 -15.24
N GLN A 350 0.85 -11.42 -15.81
CA GLN A 350 1.94 -11.88 -16.68
C GLN A 350 2.87 -12.86 -15.95
N TYR A 351 3.16 -12.62 -14.67
CA TYR A 351 3.94 -13.55 -13.86
C TYR A 351 3.23 -14.92 -13.72
N PHE A 352 1.91 -14.94 -13.49
CA PHE A 352 1.16 -16.21 -13.42
C PHE A 352 1.26 -17.02 -14.71
N VAL A 353 1.13 -16.36 -15.86
CA VAL A 353 1.23 -16.99 -17.18
C VAL A 353 2.63 -17.52 -17.41
N LYS A 354 3.66 -16.70 -17.16
CA LYS A 354 5.07 -17.05 -17.37
C LYS A 354 5.50 -18.28 -16.55
N HIS A 355 5.00 -18.41 -15.33
CA HIS A 355 5.41 -19.48 -14.40
C HIS A 355 4.38 -20.61 -14.28
N GLU A 356 3.38 -20.64 -15.17
CA GLU A 356 2.33 -21.66 -15.22
C GLU A 356 1.62 -21.89 -13.88
N ILE A 357 1.50 -20.83 -13.07
CA ILE A 357 0.98 -20.92 -11.70
C ILE A 357 -0.46 -21.43 -11.69
N GLY A 358 -1.27 -21.03 -12.68
CA GLY A 358 -2.65 -21.50 -12.80
C GLY A 358 -2.76 -22.99 -13.08
N ASP A 359 -1.90 -23.53 -13.96
CA ASP A 359 -1.89 -24.96 -14.29
C ASP A 359 -1.32 -25.80 -13.14
N LYS A 360 -0.36 -25.27 -12.37
CA LYS A 360 0.13 -25.87 -11.12
C LYS A 360 -0.95 -25.94 -10.05
N ILE A 361 -1.71 -24.85 -9.84
CA ILE A 361 -2.85 -24.82 -8.93
C ILE A 361 -3.96 -25.77 -9.38
N ALA A 362 -4.22 -25.87 -10.69
CA ALA A 362 -5.20 -26.79 -11.27
C ALA A 362 -4.76 -28.26 -11.21
N GLY A 363 -3.50 -28.54 -10.88
CA GLY A 363 -2.93 -29.89 -10.86
C GLY A 363 -2.68 -30.48 -12.25
N LYS A 364 -2.65 -29.65 -13.31
CA LYS A 364 -2.25 -30.08 -14.66
C LYS A 364 -0.74 -30.18 -14.81
N VAL A 365 -0.02 -29.31 -14.10
CA VAL A 365 1.45 -29.29 -14.03
C VAL A 365 1.86 -29.47 -12.56
N SER A 366 2.94 -30.21 -12.31
CA SER A 366 3.46 -30.37 -10.95
C SER A 366 4.37 -29.21 -10.56
N TRP A 367 4.41 -28.86 -9.27
CA TRP A 367 5.41 -27.94 -8.75
C TRP A 367 6.80 -28.57 -8.87
N THR A 368 7.68 -27.93 -9.65
CA THR A 368 9.07 -28.35 -9.84
C THR A 368 9.90 -28.10 -8.58
N ASP A 369 11.11 -28.63 -8.52
CA ASP A 369 12.01 -28.34 -7.40
C ASP A 369 12.47 -26.88 -7.42
N ASP A 370 12.71 -26.30 -8.60
CA ASP A 370 13.03 -24.87 -8.74
C ASP A 370 11.92 -23.96 -8.19
N ASP A 371 10.65 -24.36 -8.32
CA ASP A 371 9.52 -23.60 -7.75
C ASP A 371 9.55 -23.58 -6.22
N LYS A 372 10.17 -24.59 -5.59
CA LYS A 372 10.23 -24.75 -4.12
C LYS A 372 11.44 -24.03 -3.51
N HIS A 373 12.55 -23.95 -4.25
CA HIS A 373 13.78 -23.31 -3.80
C HIS A 373 13.72 -21.78 -3.89
N TRP A 374 14.48 -21.11 -3.03
CA TRP A 374 14.62 -19.66 -3.06
C TRP A 374 15.23 -19.15 -4.38
N ARG A 375 14.92 -17.89 -4.75
CA ARG A 375 15.68 -17.21 -5.82
C ARG A 375 17.06 -16.87 -5.28
N GLN A 376 18.05 -16.81 -6.16
CA GLN A 376 19.42 -16.44 -5.78
C GLN A 376 19.48 -15.11 -5.02
N GLU A 377 18.67 -14.13 -5.44
CA GLU A 377 18.55 -12.81 -4.80
C GLU A 377 17.85 -12.81 -3.44
N ASP A 378 17.13 -13.88 -3.09
CA ASP A 378 16.47 -14.01 -1.78
C ASP A 378 17.36 -14.69 -0.74
N LEU A 379 18.37 -15.46 -1.18
CA LEU A 379 19.22 -16.29 -0.30
C LEU A 379 19.94 -15.48 0.78
N THR A 380 20.29 -14.22 0.50
CA THR A 380 20.94 -13.33 1.47
C THR A 380 20.07 -13.01 2.68
N TYR A 381 18.74 -13.22 2.57
CA TYR A 381 17.78 -12.98 3.65
C TYR A 381 17.44 -14.25 4.42
N VAL A 382 17.80 -15.43 3.91
CA VAL A 382 17.43 -16.73 4.48
C VAL A 382 18.31 -17.04 5.68
N GLU A 383 17.69 -17.23 6.84
CA GLU A 383 18.40 -17.49 8.11
C GLU A 383 18.94 -18.92 8.23
N TYR A 384 18.51 -19.81 7.33
CA TYR A 384 18.85 -21.23 7.37
C TYR A 384 19.37 -21.70 6.02
N THR A 385 20.33 -22.61 6.03
CA THR A 385 20.69 -23.39 4.84
C THR A 385 19.57 -24.39 4.56
N GLU A 386 19.07 -24.43 3.32
CA GLU A 386 18.21 -25.55 2.88
C GLU A 386 19.07 -26.81 2.92
N SER A 387 18.82 -27.67 3.91
CA SER A 387 19.51 -28.93 4.14
C SER A 387 18.94 -30.05 3.28
#